data_AF-A0A7X8UK98-F1
#
_entry.id   AF-A0A7X8UK98-F1
#
_cell.length_a   1.000
_cell.length_b   1.000
_cell.length_c   1.000
_cell.angle_alpha   90.00
_cell.angle_beta   90.00
_cell.angle_gamma   90.00
#
_symmetry.space_group_name_H-M   'P 1'
#
loop_
_entity.id
_entity.type
_entity.pdbx_description
1 polymer ?
#
loop_
_entity_poly.entity_id
_entity_poly.type
_entity_poly.pdbx_seq_one_letter_code
_entity_poly.pdbx_strand_id
1 'polypeptide(L)' 'KTRSTSRLEKFEAERRMLTGHGLDEYEVEVFVTHFTQIAHGDLSGVSDAVPRLTGRSAESLADYLRTHPESYSHLLR' A
#
# COMPACT_ATOMS: atom_id res chain seq x y z
N LYS A 1 -5.59 27.73 6.54
CA LYS A 1 -6.34 26.69 7.30
C LYS A 1 -5.37 25.55 7.60
N THR A 2 -4.77 25.55 8.78
CA THR A 2 -3.81 24.53 9.22
C THR A 2 -4.56 23.20 9.40
N ARG A 3 -4.29 22.24 8.52
CA ARG A 3 -4.91 20.91 8.57
C ARG A 3 -4.34 20.22 9.81
N SER A 4 -5.22 19.89 10.76
CA SER A 4 -4.91 19.29 12.05
C SER A 4 -3.88 18.16 11.93
N THR A 5 -2.65 18.41 12.42
CA THR A 5 -1.55 17.44 12.54
C THR A 5 -1.83 16.39 13.63
N SER A 6 -2.80 16.67 14.51
CA SER A 6 -3.10 15.83 15.69
C SER A 6 -3.51 14.40 15.35
N ARG A 7 -4.05 14.13 14.15
CA ARG A 7 -4.44 12.77 13.75
C ARG A 7 -3.25 11.98 13.21
N LEU A 8 -2.29 12.65 12.59
CA LEU A 8 -1.05 12.04 12.10
C LEU A 8 -0.10 11.73 13.28
N GLU A 9 0.04 12.67 14.22
CA GLU A 9 0.81 12.50 15.47
C GLU A 9 0.30 11.31 16.31
N LYS A 10 -1.02 11.10 16.36
CA LYS A 10 -1.61 9.96 17.06
C LYS A 10 -1.19 8.62 16.43
N PHE A 11 -1.17 8.53 15.10
CA PHE A 11 -0.74 7.32 14.40
C PHE A 11 0.76 7.08 14.52
N GLU A 12 1.56 8.13 14.70
CA GLU A 12 3.01 8.01 14.89
C GLU A 12 3.38 7.27 16.18
N ALA A 13 2.73 7.62 17.30
CA ALA A 13 2.92 6.93 18.57
C ALA A 13 2.47 5.46 18.52
N GLU A 14 1.35 5.19 17.85
CA GLU A 14 0.80 3.84 17.63
C GLU A 14 1.71 3.00 16.72
N ARG A 15 2.28 3.62 15.67
CA ARG A 15 3.25 2.99 14.75
C ARG A 15 4.56 2.63 15.44
N ARG A 16 5.08 3.50 16.30
CA ARG A 16 6.31 3.25 17.07
C ARG A 16 6.19 2.06 18.02
N MET A 17 4.97 1.76 18.47
CA MET A 17 4.66 0.58 19.30
C MET A 17 4.62 -0.74 18.52
N LEU A 18 4.35 -0.75 17.21
CA LEU A 18 3.98 -1.96 16.46
C LEU A 18 5.14 -2.83 15.96
N THR A 19 6.39 -2.34 15.88
CA THR A 19 7.50 -3.11 15.28
C THR A 19 8.65 -3.44 16.25
N GLY A 20 8.56 -3.08 17.53
CA GLY A 20 9.67 -3.21 18.48
C GLY A 20 10.86 -2.27 18.21
N HIS A 21 10.98 -1.70 16.99
CA HIS A 21 11.98 -0.70 16.58
C HIS A 21 11.44 0.47 15.71
N GLY A 22 10.13 0.61 15.55
CA GLY A 22 9.49 1.61 14.67
C GLY A 22 9.73 1.41 13.16
N LEU A 23 9.07 2.24 12.36
CA LEU A 23 9.65 2.77 11.11
C LEU A 23 10.23 4.14 11.46
N ASP A 24 11.33 4.55 10.85
CA ASP A 24 11.86 5.90 11.05
C ASP A 24 10.99 6.98 10.36
N GLU A 25 11.29 8.25 10.63
CA GLU A 25 10.51 9.38 10.10
C GLU A 25 10.51 9.41 8.56
N TYR A 26 11.65 9.08 7.94
CA TYR A 26 11.78 9.03 6.50
C TYR A 26 10.96 7.90 5.89
N GLU A 27 11.00 6.71 6.49
CA GLU A 27 10.18 5.57 6.07
C GLU A 27 8.69 5.90 6.18
N VAL A 28 8.26 6.55 7.28
CA VAL A 28 6.88 7.03 7.44
C VAL A 28 6.48 8.00 6.34
N GLU A 29 7.32 8.99 6.07
CA GLU A 29 7.10 10.00 5.03
C GLU A 29 6.94 9.34 3.66
N VAL A 30 7.81 8.39 3.31
CA VAL A 30 7.74 7.64 2.05
C VAL A 30 6.41 6.88 1.94
N PHE A 31 5.99 6.18 3.00
CA PHE A 31 4.70 5.45 3.01
C PHE A 31 3.51 6.39 2.83
N VAL A 32 3.46 7.48 3.61
CA VAL A 32 2.35 8.45 3.54
C VAL A 32 2.27 9.09 2.17
N THR A 33 3.42 9.44 1.58
CA THR A 33 3.50 10.03 0.25
C THR A 33 2.95 9.08 -0.81
N HIS A 34 3.35 7.80 -0.80
CA HIS A 34 2.86 6.82 -1.77
C HIS A 34 1.34 6.62 -1.69
N PHE A 35 0.77 6.45 -0.49
CA PHE A 35 -0.69 6.33 -0.37
C PHE A 35 -1.43 7.61 -0.73
N THR A 36 -0.82 8.78 -0.50
CA THR A 36 -1.37 10.07 -0.91
C THR A 36 -1.39 10.19 -2.44
N GLN A 37 -0.32 9.79 -3.13
CA GLN A 37 -0.27 9.72 -4.59
C GLN A 37 -1.34 8.79 -5.18
N ILE A 38 -1.54 7.61 -4.58
CA ILE A 38 -2.63 6.70 -4.96
C ILE A 38 -3.99 7.39 -4.79
N ALA A 39 -4.22 8.03 -3.64
CA ALA A 39 -5.49 8.70 -3.36
C ALA A 39 -5.76 9.89 -4.29
N HIS A 40 -4.72 10.55 -4.80
CA HIS A 40 -4.83 11.61 -5.81
C HIS A 40 -4.98 11.08 -7.24
N GLY A 41 -4.84 9.77 -7.45
CA GLY A 41 -4.93 9.16 -8.77
C GLY A 41 -3.64 9.29 -9.59
N ASP A 42 -2.53 9.70 -8.97
CA ASP A 42 -1.23 9.86 -9.64
C ASP A 42 -0.73 8.53 -10.24
N LEU A 43 -1.19 7.40 -9.69
CA LEU A 43 -0.86 6.04 -10.14
C LEU A 43 -2.00 5.37 -10.93
N SER A 44 -2.95 6.14 -11.47
CA SER A 44 -4.10 5.59 -12.24
C SER A 44 -3.76 5.16 -13.68
N GLY A 45 -2.57 5.50 -14.17
CA GLY A 45 -2.13 5.16 -15.52
C GLY A 45 -2.01 3.64 -15.71
N VAL A 46 -2.64 3.12 -16.76
CA VAL A 46 -2.55 1.71 -17.17
C VAL A 46 -1.80 1.57 -18.49
N SER A 47 -1.19 0.40 -18.72
CA SER A 47 -0.52 0.08 -19.98
C SER A 47 -0.75 -1.36 -20.40
N ASP A 48 -0.52 -1.65 -21.68
CA ASP A 48 -0.54 -2.99 -22.27
C ASP A 48 0.85 -3.65 -22.29
N ALA A 49 1.80 -3.15 -21.48
CA ALA A 49 3.19 -3.58 -21.52
C ALA A 49 3.35 -5.08 -21.24
N VAL A 50 2.63 -5.64 -20.27
CA VAL A 50 2.72 -7.07 -19.92
C VAL A 50 2.33 -7.98 -21.09
N PRO A 51 1.12 -7.86 -21.69
CA PRO A 51 0.76 -8.69 -22.85
C PRO A 51 1.67 -8.42 -24.05
N ARG A 52 2.10 -7.17 -24.28
CA ARG A 52 3.02 -6.85 -25.39
C ARG A 52 4.41 -7.48 -25.23
N LEU A 53 4.97 -7.51 -24.01
CA LEU A 53 6.33 -7.97 -23.76
C LEU A 53 6.40 -9.48 -23.50
N THR A 54 5.34 -10.09 -22.98
CA THR A 54 5.36 -11.49 -22.52
C THR A 54 4.48 -12.43 -23.34
N GLY A 55 3.57 -11.89 -24.17
CA GLY A 55 2.55 -12.66 -24.87
C GLY A 55 1.47 -13.25 -23.95
N ARG A 56 1.46 -12.90 -22.66
CA ARG A 56 0.48 -13.36 -21.66
C ARG A 56 -0.17 -12.17 -20.97
N SER A 57 -1.44 -12.30 -20.62
CA SER A 57 -2.13 -11.28 -19.83
C SER A 57 -1.49 -11.14 -18.44
N ALA A 58 -1.51 -9.91 -17.90
CA ALA A 58 -1.23 -9.70 -16.49
C ALA A 58 -2.25 -10.48 -15.63
N GLU A 59 -1.77 -11.10 -14.56
CA GLU A 59 -2.65 -11.78 -13.60
C GLU A 59 -3.48 -10.75 -12.84
N SER A 60 -4.79 -11.02 -12.70
CA SER A 60 -5.66 -10.19 -11.89
C SER A 60 -5.46 -10.50 -10.41
N LEU A 61 -5.63 -9.50 -9.54
CA LEU A 61 -5.59 -9.74 -8.09
C LEU A 61 -6.62 -10.79 -7.65
N ALA A 62 -7.79 -10.81 -8.28
CA ALA A 62 -8.83 -11.79 -7.99
C ALA A 62 -8.40 -13.22 -8.31
N ASP A 63 -7.74 -13.43 -9.46
CA ASP A 63 -7.21 -14.74 -9.82
C ASP A 63 -6.07 -15.17 -8.90
N TYR A 64 -5.15 -14.24 -8.59
CA TYR A 64 -4.05 -14.49 -7.66
C TYR A 64 -4.56 -14.93 -6.27
N LEU A 65 -5.57 -14.23 -5.72
CA LEU A 65 -6.14 -14.60 -4.42
C LEU A 65 -6.88 -15.94 -4.48
N ARG A 66 -7.56 -16.25 -5.60
CA ARG A 66 -8.21 -17.55 -5.78
C ARG A 66 -7.19 -18.70 -5.81
N THR A 67 -6.01 -18.48 -6.36
CA THR A 67 -4.94 -19.49 -6.46
C THR A 67 -4.08 -19.60 -5.20
N HIS A 68 -3.99 -18.52 -4.39
CA HIS A 68 -3.17 -18.44 -3.17
C HIS A 68 -4.01 -18.06 -1.94
N PRO A 69 -4.92 -18.93 -1.47
CA PRO A 69 -5.76 -18.65 -0.30
C PRO A 69 -4.95 -18.41 1.00
N GLU A 70 -3.76 -18.97 1.10
CA GLU A 70 -2.84 -18.78 2.22
C GLU A 70 -2.46 -17.31 2.41
N SER A 71 -2.36 -16.53 1.33
CA SER A 71 -1.93 -15.13 1.33
C SER A 71 -2.85 -14.19 2.11
N TYR A 72 -4.15 -14.51 2.23
CA TYR A 72 -5.11 -13.70 3.00
C TYR A 72 -5.81 -14.48 4.11
N SER A 73 -5.46 -15.75 4.31
CA SER A 73 -6.05 -16.61 5.35
C SER A 73 -6.01 -16.01 6.76
N HIS A 74 -4.94 -15.27 7.08
CA HIS A 74 -4.75 -14.60 8.37
C HIS A 74 -5.70 -13.41 8.58
N LEU A 75 -6.28 -12.85 7.52
CA LEU A 75 -7.24 -11.75 7.56
C LEU A 75 -8.67 -12.21 7.84
N LEU A 76 -8.94 -13.51 7.70
CA LEU A 76 -10.27 -14.10 7.94
C LEU A 76 -10.49 -14.53 9.39
N ARG A 77 -9.56 -14.19 10.30
CA ARG A 77 -9.59 -14.54 11.72
C ARG A 77 -10.28 -13.48 12.57
#